data_AF-F4BUK5-F1
#
_entry.id   AF-F4BUK5-F1
#
_cell.length_a   1.000
_cell.length_b   1.000
_cell.length_c   1.000
_cell.angle_alpha   90.00
_cell.angle_beta   90.00
_cell.angle_gamma   90.00
#
_symmetry.space_group_name_H-M   'P 1'
#
loop_
_entity.id
_entity.type
_entity.pdbx_description
1 polymer ?
#
loop_
_entity_poly.entity_id
_entity_poly.type
_entity_poly.pdbx_seq_one_letter_code
_entity_poly.pdbx_strand_id
1 'polypeptide(L)'
;MEIELCPAVSLLPETFNVLVAPVELMAGAINSHPELQRYKILFISGNYSRILSRLNRNITELDVRRAFTSFQLMTILEENHHSFLIVEHDPLLYEDSQGMVGYLAQALKQTSREATILLYAPALDPHLEKMTELADRVFCIYNEPAEAKGQGKAKARMAGEQRTLEAYS
;
A
#
# COMPACT_ATOMS: atom_id res chain seq x y z
N MET A 1 18.62 7.71 5.73
CA MET A 1 17.48 8.65 5.75
C MET A 1 16.24 7.80 5.62
N GLU A 2 15.29 7.90 6.56
CA GLU A 2 14.03 7.15 6.49
C GLU A 2 13.06 7.89 5.57
N ILE A 3 12.30 7.17 4.74
CA ILE A 3 11.29 7.73 3.84
C ILE A 3 9.93 7.49 4.48
N GLU A 4 9.33 8.53 5.01
CA GLU A 4 7.96 8.48 5.53
C GLU A 4 6.97 8.69 4.38
N LEU A 5 6.07 7.73 4.15
CA LEU A 5 4.99 7.83 3.15
C LEU A 5 3.66 8.25 3.78
N CYS A 6 3.45 7.86 5.03
CA CYS A 6 2.40 8.32 5.90
C CYS A 6 2.80 7.98 7.35
N PRO A 7 2.11 8.51 8.37
CA PRO A 7 2.49 8.29 9.77
C PRO A 7 2.60 6.82 10.20
N ALA A 8 1.97 5.89 9.46
CA ALA A 8 2.02 4.46 9.73
C ALA A 8 3.03 3.68 8.86
N VAL A 9 3.60 4.31 7.83
CA VAL A 9 4.47 3.67 6.83
C VAL A 9 5.77 4.45 6.71
N SER A 10 6.79 3.92 7.37
CA SER A 10 8.16 4.41 7.28
C SER A 10 9.05 3.37 6.60
N LEU A 11 9.69 3.77 5.50
CA LEU A 11 10.54 2.92 4.70
C LEU A 11 12.00 3.20 5.03
N LEU A 12 12.75 2.13 5.31
CA LEU A 12 14.19 2.22 5.48
C LEU A 12 14.89 2.16 4.11
N PRO A 13 16.07 2.77 3.96
CA PRO A 13 16.92 2.55 2.80
C PRO A 13 17.20 1.07 2.57
N GLU A 14 17.30 0.66 1.30
CA GLU A 14 17.78 -0.68 0.93
C GLU A 14 16.96 -1.83 1.55
N THR A 15 15.64 -1.63 1.69
CA THR A 15 14.71 -2.66 2.13
C THR A 15 13.66 -2.99 1.08
N PHE A 16 13.23 -4.25 1.08
CA PHE A 16 12.09 -4.71 0.32
C PHE A 16 10.84 -4.61 1.20
N ASN A 17 9.95 -3.66 0.87
CA ASN A 17 8.75 -3.38 1.64
C ASN A 17 7.51 -3.75 0.82
N VAL A 18 6.50 -4.30 1.49
CA VAL A 18 5.18 -4.56 0.92
C VAL A 18 4.15 -3.66 1.60
N LEU A 19 3.33 -2.99 0.81
CA LEU A 19 2.21 -2.18 1.28
C LEU A 19 0.91 -2.67 0.67
N VAL A 20 0.02 -3.20 1.52
CA VAL A 20 -1.37 -3.47 1.19
C VAL A 20 -2.21 -2.31 1.72
N ALA A 21 -2.73 -1.47 0.83
CA ALA A 21 -3.51 -0.29 1.24
C ALA A 21 -4.49 0.20 0.15
N PRO A 22 -5.60 0.86 0.53
CA PRO A 22 -6.50 1.52 -0.41
C PRO A 22 -5.75 2.44 -1.40
N VAL A 23 -6.26 2.48 -2.63
CA VAL A 23 -5.65 3.26 -3.73
C VAL A 23 -5.57 4.75 -3.37
N GLU A 24 -6.57 5.26 -2.66
CA GLU A 24 -6.66 6.65 -2.20
C GLU A 24 -5.51 7.00 -1.27
N LEU A 25 -5.14 6.09 -0.37
CA LEU A 25 -4.05 6.29 0.57
C LEU A 25 -2.71 6.35 -0.17
N MET A 26 -2.46 5.39 -1.07
CA MET A 26 -1.19 5.33 -1.79
C MET A 26 -1.03 6.52 -2.75
N ALA A 27 -2.07 6.87 -3.52
CA ALA A 27 -2.03 8.05 -4.37
C ALA A 27 -1.88 9.35 -3.54
N GLY A 28 -2.59 9.45 -2.42
CA GLY A 28 -2.48 10.57 -1.49
C GLY A 28 -1.08 10.72 -0.87
N ALA A 29 -0.46 9.60 -0.50
CA ALA A 29 0.91 9.54 0.01
C ALA A 29 1.90 10.08 -1.03
N ILE A 30 1.88 9.57 -2.26
CA ILE A 30 2.79 10.04 -3.32
C ILE A 30 2.58 11.54 -3.61
N ASN A 31 1.32 11.97 -3.69
CA ASN A 31 0.99 13.36 -4.02
C ASN A 31 1.36 14.38 -2.94
N SER A 32 1.42 13.95 -1.67
CA SER A 32 1.63 14.84 -0.52
C SER A 32 3.08 14.90 -0.03
N HIS A 33 3.97 14.05 -0.56
CA HIS A 33 5.36 13.96 -0.10
C HIS A 33 6.32 14.53 -1.16
N PRO A 34 6.54 15.85 -1.20
CA PRO A 34 7.50 16.47 -2.11
C PRO A 34 8.94 15.99 -1.87
N GLU A 35 9.24 15.44 -0.69
CA GLU A 35 10.54 14.83 -0.40
C GLU A 35 10.83 13.62 -1.28
N LEU A 36 9.78 12.93 -1.77
CA LEU A 36 9.92 11.86 -2.75
C LEU A 36 10.58 12.35 -4.04
N GLN A 37 10.39 13.62 -4.41
CA GLN A 37 11.04 14.21 -5.58
C GLN A 37 12.56 14.39 -5.43
N ARG A 38 13.13 14.19 -4.22
CA ARG A 38 14.58 14.17 -4.04
C ARG A 38 15.20 12.84 -4.49
N TYR A 39 14.38 11.81 -4.66
CA TYR A 39 14.79 10.50 -5.13
C TYR A 39 14.48 10.39 -6.62
N LYS A 40 15.35 9.71 -7.37
CA LYS A 40 15.02 9.27 -8.72
C LYS A 40 14.10 8.07 -8.58
N ILE A 41 12.79 8.28 -8.68
CA ILE A 41 11.80 7.22 -8.47
C ILE A 41 11.51 6.52 -9.79
N LEU A 42 11.56 5.19 -9.77
CA LEU A 42 11.02 4.37 -10.83
C LEU A 42 9.69 3.76 -10.38
N PHE A 43 8.60 4.15 -11.04
CA PHE A 43 7.29 3.52 -10.89
C PHE A 43 7.11 2.44 -11.96
N ILE A 44 6.87 1.22 -11.52
CA ILE A 44 6.65 0.06 -12.39
C ILE A 44 5.19 -0.36 -12.23
N SER A 45 4.43 -0.30 -13.33
CA SER A 45 3.05 -0.80 -13.36
C SER A 45 2.93 -2.11 -14.12
N GLY A 46 1.93 -2.90 -13.74
CA GLY A 46 1.44 -4.02 -14.53
C GLY A 46 0.65 -3.59 -15.78
N ASN A 47 -0.25 -4.47 -16.22
CA ASN A 47 -1.17 -4.23 -17.34
C ASN A 47 -2.05 -3.00 -17.10
N TYR A 48 -2.49 -2.82 -15.85
CA TYR A 48 -3.34 -1.72 -15.44
C TYR A 48 -2.76 -1.04 -14.20
N SER A 49 -2.60 0.28 -14.26
CA SER A 49 -2.27 1.07 -13.08
C SER A 49 -3.51 1.76 -12.52
N ARG A 50 -3.74 1.62 -11.22
CA ARG A 50 -4.79 2.30 -10.46
C ARG A 50 -4.31 3.62 -9.87
N ILE A 51 -2.99 3.78 -9.73
CA ILE A 51 -2.36 4.93 -9.09
C ILE A 51 -2.01 6.02 -10.11
N LEU A 52 -1.42 5.66 -11.25
CA LEU A 52 -0.82 6.64 -12.17
C LEU A 52 -1.79 7.74 -12.61
N SER A 53 -3.06 7.41 -12.88
CA SER A 53 -4.07 8.40 -13.29
C SER A 53 -4.50 9.36 -12.16
N ARG A 54 -4.12 9.06 -10.92
CA ARG A 54 -4.44 9.84 -9.71
C ARG A 54 -3.24 10.67 -9.22
N LEU A 55 -2.08 10.54 -9.86
CA LEU A 55 -0.89 11.29 -9.51
C LEU A 55 -0.96 12.73 -10.02
N ASN A 56 -0.43 13.66 -9.23
CA ASN A 56 -0.37 15.06 -9.59
C ASN A 56 0.66 15.28 -10.72
N ARG A 57 0.34 16.16 -11.67
CA ARG A 57 1.21 16.51 -12.81
C ARG A 57 2.49 17.22 -12.39
N ASN A 58 2.57 17.65 -11.14
CA ASN A 58 3.68 18.40 -10.56
C ASN A 58 4.83 17.47 -10.11
N ILE A 59 4.66 16.15 -10.22
CA ILE A 59 5.68 15.16 -9.93
C ILE A 59 6.60 15.04 -11.16
N THR A 60 7.83 15.55 -11.03
CA THR A 60 8.78 15.62 -12.15
C THR A 60 9.86 14.53 -12.11
N GLU A 61 10.20 14.02 -10.93
CA GLU A 61 11.26 13.02 -10.72
C GLU A 61 10.67 11.60 -10.59
N LEU A 62 9.82 11.24 -11.55
CA LEU A 62 9.13 9.94 -11.60
C LEU A 62 9.21 9.35 -13.00
N ASP A 63 10.09 8.38 -13.16
CA ASP A 63 10.15 7.56 -14.37
C ASP A 63 9.12 6.44 -14.28
N VAL A 64 8.45 6.15 -15.39
CA VAL A 64 7.40 5.13 -15.45
C VAL A 64 7.76 4.04 -16.46
N ARG A 65 7.82 2.79 -16.00
CA ARG A 65 7.92 1.60 -16.84
C ARG A 65 6.70 0.70 -16.66
N ARG A 66 6.41 -0.12 -17.68
CA ARG A 66 5.33 -1.12 -17.63
C ARG A 66 5.89 -2.50 -17.90
N ALA A 67 5.42 -3.46 -17.10
CA ALA A 67 5.57 -4.88 -17.35
C ALA A 67 4.19 -5.48 -17.63
N PHE A 68 4.09 -6.32 -18.65
CA PHE A 68 2.90 -7.11 -18.98
C PHE A 68 3.11 -8.59 -18.66
N THR A 69 4.35 -9.00 -18.37
CA THR A 69 4.71 -10.36 -17.95
C THR A 69 5.73 -10.33 -16.81
N SER A 70 5.81 -11.42 -16.05
CA SER A 70 6.84 -11.62 -15.03
C SER A 70 8.27 -11.44 -15.56
N PHE A 71 8.57 -11.92 -16.77
CA PHE A 71 9.87 -11.77 -17.41
C PHE A 71 10.21 -10.30 -17.70
N GLN A 72 9.26 -9.52 -18.20
CA GLN A 72 9.47 -8.09 -18.41
C GLN A 72 9.75 -7.35 -17.10
N LEU A 73 9.05 -7.70 -16.02
CA LEU A 73 9.32 -7.13 -14.70
C LEU A 73 10.73 -7.49 -14.23
N MET A 74 11.19 -8.73 -14.42
CA MET A 74 12.57 -9.11 -14.11
C MET A 74 13.59 -8.31 -14.90
N THR A 75 13.41 -8.14 -16.22
CA THR A 75 14.31 -7.31 -17.04
C THR A 75 14.35 -5.86 -16.55
N ILE A 76 13.20 -5.29 -16.16
CA ILE A 76 13.14 -3.94 -15.60
C ILE A 76 13.96 -3.83 -14.30
N LEU A 77 13.88 -4.84 -13.43
CA LEU A 77 14.64 -4.88 -12.17
C LEU A 77 16.15 -5.02 -12.44
N GLU A 78 16.55 -5.86 -13.39
CA GLU A 78 17.96 -6.07 -13.75
C GLU A 78 18.61 -4.82 -14.37
N GLU A 79 17.86 -4.06 -15.17
CA GLU A 79 18.32 -2.82 -15.82
C GLU A 79 18.16 -1.58 -14.91
N ASN A 80 17.69 -1.74 -13.67
CA ASN A 80 17.39 -0.61 -12.81
C ASN A 80 18.66 0.08 -12.28
N HIS A 81 18.66 1.42 -12.33
CA HIS A 81 19.68 2.27 -11.70
C HIS A 81 19.08 3.31 -10.74
N HIS A 82 17.80 3.16 -10.41
CA HIS A 82 17.08 4.05 -9.49
C HIS A 82 17.28 3.59 -8.04
N SER A 83 17.33 4.55 -7.13
CA SER A 83 17.50 4.29 -5.69
C SER A 83 16.18 4.01 -4.97
N PHE A 84 15.04 4.32 -5.59
CA PHE A 84 13.72 4.02 -5.03
C PHE A 84 12.76 3.52 -6.12
N LEU A 85 12.22 2.32 -5.91
CA LEU A 85 11.26 1.70 -6.83
C LEU A 85 9.91 1.57 -6.15
N ILE A 86 8.86 1.93 -6.88
CA ILE A 86 7.48 1.64 -6.53
C ILE A 86 6.95 0.66 -7.56
N VAL A 87 6.62 -0.55 -7.12
CA VAL A 87 6.09 -1.61 -7.99
C VAL A 87 4.61 -1.79 -7.66
N GLU A 88 3.73 -1.54 -8.62
CA GLU A 88 2.31 -1.87 -8.49
C GLU A 88 2.11 -3.36 -8.83
N HIS A 89 1.69 -4.14 -7.83
CA HIS A 89 1.41 -5.56 -7.99
C HIS A 89 0.21 -5.78 -8.90
N ASP A 90 0.41 -6.60 -9.92
CA ASP A 90 -0.62 -7.03 -10.85
C ASP A 90 -0.59 -8.56 -10.95
N PRO A 91 -1.61 -9.27 -10.42
CA PRO A 91 -1.70 -10.72 -10.49
C PRO A 91 -1.68 -11.27 -11.92
N LEU A 92 -2.10 -10.47 -12.91
CA LEU A 92 -2.13 -10.89 -14.32
C LEU A 92 -0.74 -11.18 -14.88
N LEU A 93 0.33 -10.66 -14.25
CA LEU A 93 1.72 -10.94 -14.65
C LEU A 93 2.11 -12.42 -14.48
N TYR A 94 1.34 -13.19 -13.71
CA TYR A 94 1.67 -14.56 -13.32
C TYR A 94 0.75 -15.62 -13.94
N GLU A 95 -0.30 -15.25 -14.69
CA GLU A 95 -1.28 -16.21 -15.25
C GLU A 95 -0.60 -17.34 -16.03
N ASP A 96 0.34 -16.98 -16.91
CA ASP A 96 1.09 -17.94 -17.74
C ASP A 96 2.37 -18.47 -17.07
N SER A 97 2.70 -17.98 -15.87
CA SER A 97 4.02 -18.21 -15.25
C SER A 97 3.96 -18.27 -13.72
N GLN A 98 3.07 -19.08 -13.18
CA GLN A 98 2.85 -19.22 -11.73
C GLN A 98 4.12 -19.58 -10.92
N GLY A 99 5.03 -20.35 -11.51
CA GLY A 99 6.32 -20.69 -10.90
C GLY A 99 7.28 -19.50 -10.75
N MET A 100 7.03 -18.39 -11.45
CA MET A 100 7.91 -17.22 -11.45
C MET A 100 7.76 -16.33 -10.22
N VAL A 101 6.66 -16.45 -9.47
CA VAL A 101 6.39 -15.60 -8.30
C VAL A 101 7.54 -15.64 -7.29
N GLY A 102 8.07 -16.84 -7.00
CA GLY A 102 9.19 -17.01 -6.08
C GLY A 102 10.50 -16.40 -6.60
N TYR A 103 10.80 -16.58 -7.89
CA TYR A 103 11.97 -15.97 -8.52
C TYR A 103 11.88 -14.44 -8.54
N LEU A 104 10.69 -13.90 -8.79
CA LEU A 104 10.46 -12.47 -8.74
C LEU A 104 10.58 -11.91 -7.31
N ALA A 105 10.05 -12.62 -6.31
CA ALA A 105 10.24 -12.24 -4.91
C ALA A 105 11.73 -12.18 -4.53
N GLN A 106 12.52 -13.15 -5.00
CA GLN A 106 13.97 -13.14 -4.84
C GLN A 106 14.64 -12.00 -5.59
N ALA A 107 14.21 -11.71 -6.82
CA ALA A 107 14.74 -10.59 -7.61
C ALA A 107 14.46 -9.25 -6.94
N LEU A 108 13.26 -9.03 -6.41
CA LEU A 108 12.92 -7.86 -5.59
C LEU A 108 13.83 -7.79 -4.36
N LYS A 109 13.96 -8.88 -3.61
CA LYS A 109 14.83 -8.92 -2.42
C LYS A 109 16.31 -8.69 -2.73
N GLN A 110 16.78 -9.15 -3.88
CA GLN A 110 18.16 -8.93 -4.32
C GLN A 110 18.37 -7.48 -4.75
N THR A 111 17.45 -6.93 -5.53
CA THR A 111 17.46 -5.52 -5.96
C THR A 111 17.38 -4.59 -4.75
N SER A 112 16.71 -5.02 -3.67
CA SER A 112 16.58 -4.19 -2.48
C SER A 112 17.90 -3.91 -1.77
N ARG A 113 18.98 -4.65 -2.06
CA ARG A 113 20.31 -4.39 -1.47
C ARG A 113 20.95 -3.09 -1.96
N GLU A 114 20.45 -2.54 -3.06
CA GLU A 114 21.00 -1.34 -3.70
C GLU A 114 19.94 -0.23 -3.87
N ALA A 115 18.65 -0.56 -3.70
CA ALA A 115 17.55 0.36 -3.82
C ALA A 115 16.45 0.08 -2.78
N THR A 116 15.73 1.09 -2.32
CA THR A 116 14.50 0.85 -1.58
C THR A 116 13.42 0.37 -2.53
N ILE A 117 12.65 -0.65 -2.15
CA ILE A 117 11.54 -1.15 -2.95
C ILE A 117 10.27 -1.08 -2.14
N LEU A 118 9.22 -0.55 -2.75
CA LEU A 118 7.86 -0.59 -2.26
C LEU A 118 6.99 -1.36 -3.27
N LEU A 119 6.67 -2.61 -2.94
CA LEU A 119 5.65 -3.36 -3.65
C LEU A 119 4.27 -3.01 -3.09
N TYR A 120 3.43 -2.40 -3.90
CA TYR A 120 2.12 -1.92 -3.52
C TYR A 120 1.00 -2.80 -4.11
N ALA A 121 -0.01 -3.11 -3.31
CA ALA A 121 -1.27 -3.67 -3.79
C ALA A 121 -2.48 -3.11 -3.03
N PRO A 122 -3.66 -3.03 -3.67
CA PRO A 122 -4.89 -2.64 -2.98
C PRO A 122 -5.46 -3.72 -2.06
N ALA A 123 -5.13 -4.99 -2.31
CA ALA A 123 -5.59 -6.14 -1.56
C ALA A 123 -4.53 -7.25 -1.60
N LEU A 124 -4.61 -8.16 -0.63
CA LEU A 124 -3.77 -9.35 -0.57
C LEU A 124 -4.30 -10.44 -1.52
N ASP A 125 -3.40 -11.18 -2.15
CA ASP A 125 -3.72 -12.36 -2.96
C ASP A 125 -2.62 -13.43 -2.79
N PRO A 126 -2.85 -14.68 -3.27
CA PRO A 126 -1.90 -15.77 -3.06
C PRO A 126 -0.50 -15.55 -3.67
N HIS A 127 -0.36 -14.71 -4.69
CA HIS A 127 0.95 -14.38 -5.26
C HIS A 127 1.66 -13.37 -4.36
N LEU A 128 0.94 -12.34 -3.91
CA LEU A 128 1.48 -11.34 -3.00
C LEU A 128 1.87 -11.95 -1.65
N GLU A 129 1.09 -12.88 -1.11
CA GLU A 129 1.41 -13.62 0.12
C GLU A 129 2.80 -14.26 0.04
N LYS A 130 3.09 -14.97 -1.06
CA LYS A 130 4.42 -15.57 -1.29
C LYS A 130 5.54 -14.53 -1.33
N MET A 131 5.27 -13.35 -1.89
CA MET A 131 6.27 -12.28 -1.92
C MET A 131 6.52 -11.68 -0.53
N THR A 132 5.49 -11.64 0.33
CA THR A 132 5.63 -11.13 1.69
C THR A 132 6.58 -11.94 2.56
N GLU A 133 6.77 -13.23 2.26
CA GLU A 133 7.70 -14.11 2.99
C GLU A 133 9.17 -13.63 2.91
N LEU A 134 9.52 -12.92 1.83
CA LEU A 134 10.87 -12.38 1.62
C LEU A 134 10.96 -10.87 1.91
N ALA A 135 9.85 -10.23 2.22
CA ALA A 135 9.82 -8.80 2.53
C ALA A 135 10.45 -8.51 3.88
N ASP A 136 11.21 -7.43 3.97
CA ASP A 136 11.76 -6.93 5.23
C ASP A 136 10.65 -6.37 6.12
N ARG A 137 9.66 -5.72 5.51
CA ARG A 137 8.55 -5.08 6.20
C ARG A 137 7.27 -5.21 5.38
N VAL A 138 6.18 -5.54 6.08
CA VAL A 138 4.85 -5.64 5.48
C VAL A 138 3.91 -4.72 6.23
N PHE A 139 3.27 -3.81 5.51
CA PHE A 139 2.30 -2.87 6.03
C PHE A 139 0.93 -3.21 5.44
N CYS A 140 -0.04 -3.51 6.31
CA CYS A 140 -1.41 -3.77 5.91
C CYS A 140 -2.32 -2.72 6.52
N ILE A 141 -2.80 -1.80 5.68
CA ILE A 141 -3.75 -0.76 6.07
C ILE A 141 -5.06 -1.06 5.38
N TYR A 142 -6.08 -1.40 6.16
CA TYR A 142 -7.43 -1.55 5.65
C TYR A 142 -8.20 -0.28 5.99
N ASN A 143 -9.08 0.17 5.08
CA ASN A 143 -10.09 1.14 5.49
C ASN A 143 -10.88 0.52 6.64
N GLU A 144 -10.95 1.18 7.78
CA GLU A 144 -11.95 0.82 8.78
C GLU A 144 -13.31 0.85 8.07
N PRO A 145 -14.11 -0.24 8.13
CA PRO A 145 -15.48 -0.13 7.68
C PRO A 145 -16.11 1.02 8.45
N ALA A 146 -16.81 1.91 7.74
CA ALA A 146 -17.53 3.03 8.31
C ALA A 146 -18.76 2.54 9.11
N GLU A 147 -18.56 1.66 10.09
CA GLU A 147 -19.58 1.10 10.97
C GLU A 147 -19.04 0.94 12.40
N ALA A 148 -18.83 2.07 13.08
CA ALA A 148 -18.96 2.16 14.53
C ALA A 148 -19.25 3.60 15.02
N LYS A 149 -19.84 4.46 14.18
CA LYS A 149 -20.48 5.71 14.65
C LYS A 149 -21.98 5.59 14.49
N GLY A 150 -22.59 4.75 15.33
CA GLY A 150 -24.03 4.62 15.40
C GLY A 150 -24.50 3.55 16.36
N GLN A 151 -24.61 3.88 17.65
CA GLN A 151 -25.80 3.68 18.50
C GLN A 151 -25.41 3.55 19.98
N GLY A 152 -25.75 4.59 20.74
CA GLY A 152 -25.64 4.65 22.18
C GLY A 152 -26.35 5.91 22.68
N LYS A 153 -27.67 5.93 22.47
CA LYS A 153 -28.61 7.02 22.76
C LYS A 153 -28.30 7.73 24.08
N ALA A 154 -28.37 9.06 24.03
CA ALA A 154 -28.48 9.94 25.18
C ALA A 154 -29.43 9.36 26.23
N LYS A 155 -28.89 8.95 27.38
CA LYS A 155 -29.70 8.72 28.58
C LYS A 155 -30.05 10.11 29.11
N ALA A 156 -31.25 10.55 28.75
CA ALA A 156 -31.87 11.75 29.26
C ALA A 156 -31.78 11.77 30.78
N ARG A 157 -31.15 12.84 31.30
CA ARG A 157 -31.47 13.36 32.62
C ARG A 157 -32.93 13.79 32.59
N MET A 158 -33.79 13.14 33.36
CA MET A 158 -34.91 13.82 34.03
C MET A 158 -35.13 13.17 35.40
N ALA A 159 -34.94 14.00 36.42
CA ALA A 159 -35.44 13.81 37.76
C ALA A 159 -36.98 13.84 37.73
N GLY A 160 -37.60 13.00 38.55
CA GLY A 160 -39.05 12.94 38.71
C GLY A 160 -39.38 12.16 39.97
N GLU A 161 -39.53 12.92 41.04
CA GLU A 161 -39.81 12.52 42.41
C GLU A 161 -40.98 11.52 42.54
N GLN A 162 -40.77 10.46 43.33
CA GLN A 162 -41.85 9.65 43.89
C GLN A 162 -42.64 10.47 44.91
N ARG A 163 -43.94 10.66 44.68
CA ARG A 163 -44.96 10.92 45.72
C ARG A 163 -46.29 10.23 45.39
N THR A 164 -46.58 9.20 46.20
CA THR A 164 -47.84 8.81 46.88
C THR A 164 -49.22 9.06 46.22
N LEU A 165 -50.04 8.01 46.08
CA LEU A 165 -51.30 7.78 46.84
C LEU A 165 -52.09 6.51 46.40
N GLU A 166 -52.19 5.60 47.37
CA GLU A 166 -53.31 4.73 47.82
C GLU A 166 -54.37 4.07 46.90
N ALA A 167 -54.60 2.77 47.22
CA ALA A 167 -55.87 2.11 47.57
C ALA A 167 -56.40 0.97 46.66
N TYR A 168 -57.00 -0.02 47.36
CA TYR A 168 -57.76 -1.22 46.98
C TYR A 168 -56.90 -2.46 46.65
N SER A 169 -56.95 -3.59 47.38
CA SER A 169 -57.91 -4.18 48.35
C SER A 169 -57.20 -5.07 49.37
#